data_AF-Q5I1B6-F1
#
_entry.id   AF-Q5I1B6-F1
#
_cell.length_a   1.000
_cell.length_b   1.000
_cell.length_c   1.000
_cell.angle_alpha   90.00
_cell.angle_beta   90.00
_cell.angle_gamma   90.00
#
_symmetry.space_group_name_H-M   'P 1'
#
loop_
_entity.id
_entity.type
_entity.pdbx_description
1 polymer ?
#
loop_
_entity_poly.entity_id
_entity_poly.type
_entity_poly.pdbx_seq_one_letter_code
_entity_poly.pdbx_strand_id
1 'polypeptide(L)' 'GICPVIEKDVGLFLFGTPEEYVDYVAEYEDDPEVLESTESIKQCVDSTLTDEDKQNAAAVIEKVKANPLC' A
#
# COMPACT_ATOMS: atom_id res chain seq x y z
N GLY A 1 -10.87 -13.25 -5.27
CA GLY A 1 -11.07 -11.95 -4.60
C GLY A 1 -9.96 -11.72 -3.59
N ILE A 2 -9.48 -10.49 -3.45
CA ILE A 2 -8.34 -10.15 -2.58
C ILE A 2 -8.72 -10.31 -1.09
N CYS A 3 -7.74 -10.72 -0.28
CA CYS A 3 -7.88 -10.79 1.17
C CYS A 3 -8.06 -9.37 1.77
N PRO A 4 -9.02 -9.13 2.68
CA PRO A 4 -9.25 -7.81 3.27
C PRO A 4 -8.00 -7.17 3.92
N VAL A 5 -7.09 -7.99 4.47
CA VAL A 5 -5.80 -7.54 5.04
C VAL A 5 -4.90 -6.93 3.96
N ILE A 6 -4.88 -7.53 2.78
CA ILE A 6 -4.11 -7.04 1.62
C ILE A 6 -4.79 -5.80 1.00
N GLU A 7 -6.12 -5.73 1.02
CA GLU A 7 -6.83 -4.50 0.62
C GLU A 7 -6.49 -3.32 1.53
N LYS A 8 -6.42 -3.54 2.85
CA LYS A 8 -6.01 -2.52 3.82
C LYS A 8 -4.54 -2.13 3.63
N ASP A 9 -3.65 -3.11 3.42
CA ASP A 9 -2.22 -2.88 3.13
C ASP A 9 -2.04 -1.91 1.96
N VAL A 10 -2.63 -2.24 0.81
CA VAL A 10 -2.53 -1.43 -0.40
C VAL A 10 -3.20 -0.05 -0.24
N GLY A 11 -4.29 0.01 0.54
CA GLY A 11 -4.95 1.27 0.87
C GLY A 11 -4.05 2.21 1.68
N LEU A 12 -3.39 1.70 2.73
CA LEU A 12 -2.44 2.47 3.53
C LEU A 12 -1.20 2.85 2.72
N PHE A 13 -0.72 1.95 1.87
CA PHE A 13 0.40 2.23 0.98
C PHE A 13 0.14 3.45 0.07
N LEU A 14 -1.05 3.53 -0.54
CA LEU A 14 -1.39 4.64 -1.45
C LEU A 14 -1.80 5.92 -0.71
N PHE A 15 -2.60 5.80 0.35
CA PHE A 15 -3.33 6.94 0.94
C PHE A 15 -3.03 7.20 2.42
N GLY A 16 -2.45 6.25 3.14
CA GLY A 16 -2.01 6.45 4.52
C GLY A 16 -0.75 7.32 4.60
N THR A 17 -0.43 7.77 5.80
CA THR A 17 0.87 8.38 6.09
C THR A 17 1.98 7.32 6.15
N PRO A 18 3.27 7.70 6.04
CA PRO A 18 4.38 6.77 6.22
C PRO A 18 4.33 6.02 7.55
N GLU A 19 4.05 6.72 8.65
CA GLU A 19 3.95 6.13 10.00
C GLU A 19 2.81 5.11 10.07
N GLU A 20 1.59 5.47 9.64
CA GLU A 20 0.46 4.54 9.64
C GLU A 20 0.70 3.28 8.80
N TYR A 21 1.41 3.40 7.68
CA TYR A 21 1.73 2.26 6.83
C TYR A 21 2.78 1.34 7.47
N VAL A 22 3.87 1.91 7.99
CA VAL A 22 4.94 1.16 8.66
C VAL A 22 4.42 0.46 9.91
N ASP A 23 3.63 1.15 10.74
CA ASP A 23 3.01 0.58 11.94
C ASP A 23 2.12 -0.61 11.59
N TYR A 24 1.36 -0.51 10.49
CA TYR A 24 0.52 -1.61 10.04
C TYR A 24 1.32 -2.81 9.52
N VAL A 25 2.41 -2.59 8.78
CA VAL A 25 3.30 -3.67 8.32
C VAL A 25 3.98 -4.36 9.50
N ALA A 26 4.36 -3.61 10.53
CA ALA A 26 4.98 -4.14 11.76
C ALA A 26 4.08 -5.10 12.55
N GLU A 27 2.74 -5.06 12.34
CA GLU A 27 1.83 -6.07 12.92
C GLU A 27 2.06 -7.49 12.33
N TYR A 28 2.69 -7.59 11.16
CA TYR A 28 2.90 -8.84 10.42
C TYR A 28 4.37 -9.24 10.28
N GLU A 29 5.27 -8.27 10.13
CA GLU A 29 6.70 -8.46 9.98
C GLU A 29 7.44 -7.31 10.67
N ASP A 30 8.14 -7.60 11.77
CA ASP A 30 8.81 -6.62 12.63
C ASP A 30 10.33 -6.54 12.44
N ASP A 31 10.86 -7.20 11.39
CA ASP A 31 12.27 -7.10 11.03
C ASP A 31 12.66 -5.64 10.70
N PRO A 32 13.67 -5.06 11.37
CA PRO A 32 14.05 -3.67 11.18
C PRO A 32 14.47 -3.30 9.75
N GLU A 33 15.11 -4.22 9.02
CA GLU A 33 15.53 -3.96 7.62
C GLU A 33 14.30 -3.92 6.70
N VAL A 34 13.30 -4.77 6.97
CA VAL A 34 12.01 -4.74 6.27
C VAL A 34 11.26 -3.43 6.53
N LEU A 35 11.20 -2.97 7.78
CA LEU A 35 10.50 -1.74 8.14
C LEU A 35 11.20 -0.48 7.58
N GLU A 36 12.53 -0.42 7.59
CA GLU A 36 13.30 0.66 6.96
C GLU A 36 13.06 0.73 5.44
N SER A 37 13.04 -0.44 4.78
CA SER A 37 12.74 -0.53 3.35
C SER A 37 11.29 -0.13 3.05
N THR A 38 10.35 -0.55 3.90
CA THR A 38 8.93 -0.19 3.81
C THR A 38 8.73 1.32 3.88
N GLU A 39 9.35 1.98 4.86
CA GLU A 39 9.31 3.43 4.99
C GLU A 39 9.91 4.12 3.75
N SER A 40 11.07 3.65 3.29
CA SER A 40 11.76 4.22 2.12
C SER A 40 10.93 4.13 0.85
N ILE A 41 10.29 2.99 0.59
CA ILE A 41 9.40 2.80 -0.57
C ILE A 41 8.17 3.71 -0.45
N LYS A 42 7.58 3.79 0.75
CA LYS A 42 6.41 4.63 1.00
C LYS A 42 6.70 6.11 0.77
N GLN A 43 7.82 6.63 1.29
CA GLN A 43 8.25 8.00 1.04
C GLN A 43 8.51 8.27 -0.45
N CYS A 44 9.07 7.30 -1.18
CA CYS A 44 9.26 7.39 -2.62
C CYS A 44 7.92 7.52 -3.36
N VAL A 45 6.94 6.68 -3.02
CA VAL A 45 5.60 6.74 -3.63
C VAL A 45 4.90 8.05 -3.32
N ASP A 46 4.95 8.51 -2.07
CA ASP A 46 4.30 9.75 -1.66
C ASP A 46 4.92 11.01 -2.28
N SER A 47 6.23 11.00 -2.54
CA SER A 47 6.92 12.11 -3.19
C SER A 47 6.82 12.09 -4.72
N THR A 48 6.59 10.92 -5.31
CA THR A 48 6.58 10.74 -6.77
C THR A 48 5.18 10.80 -7.37
N LEU A 49 4.19 10.17 -6.73
CA LEU A 49 2.84 10.06 -7.27
C LEU A 49 2.00 11.26 -6.87
N THR A 50 1.34 11.86 -7.85
CA THR A 50 0.30 12.86 -7.59
C THR A 50 -0.96 12.20 -7.02
N ASP A 51 -1.88 13.00 -6.49
CA ASP A 51 -3.19 12.51 -6.04
C ASP A 51 -3.96 11.81 -7.17
N GLU A 52 -3.83 12.32 -8.41
CA GLU A 52 -4.43 11.69 -9.60
C GLU A 52 -3.82 10.31 -9.87
N ASP A 53 -2.50 10.17 -9.78
CA ASP A 53 -1.82 8.88 -9.97
C ASP A 53 -2.27 7.87 -8.93
N LYS A 54 -2.40 8.28 -7.67
CA LYS A 54 -2.88 7.43 -6.57
C LYS A 54 -4.33 6.99 -6.77
N GLN A 55 -5.21 7.89 -7.22
CA GLN A 55 -6.59 7.55 -7.57
C GLN A 55 -6.65 6.57 -8.75
N ASN A 56 -5.84 6.80 -9.78
CA ASN A 56 -5.74 5.91 -10.93
C ASN A 56 -5.22 4.52 -10.53
N ALA A 57 -4.22 4.44 -9.66
CA ALA A 57 -3.71 3.19 -9.11
C ALA A 57 -4.81 2.43 -8.33
N ALA A 58 -5.54 3.11 -7.46
CA ALA A 58 -6.68 2.52 -6.73
C ALA A 58 -7.76 1.99 -7.69
N ALA A 59 -8.07 2.71 -8.76
CA ALA A 59 -9.02 2.24 -9.78
C ALA A 59 -8.51 0.98 -10.52
N VAL A 60 -7.20 0.83 -10.71
CA VAL A 60 -6.61 -0.41 -11.26
C VAL A 60 -6.78 -1.56 -10.28
N ILE A 61 -6.58 -1.34 -8.98
CA ILE A 61 -6.76 -2.38 -7.95
C ILE A 61 -8.21 -2.87 -7.91
N GLU A 62 -9.20 -1.98 -8.03
CA GLU A 62 -10.60 -2.38 -8.12
C GLU A 62 -10.89 -3.23 -9.37
N LYS A 63 -10.24 -2.94 -10.50
CA LYS A 63 -10.32 -3.79 -11.71
C LYS A 63 -9.67 -5.16 -11.49
N VAL A 64 -8.57 -5.24 -10.75
CA VAL A 64 -7.92 -6.51 -10.37
C VAL A 64 -8.87 -7.32 -9.49
N LYS A 65 -9.45 -6.72 -8.45
CA LYS A 65 -10.41 -7.36 -7.54
C LYS A 65 -11.64 -7.93 -8.25
N ALA A 66 -12.15 -7.21 -9.25
CA ALA A 66 -13.32 -7.63 -10.03
C ALA A 66 -13.00 -8.65 -11.14
N ASN A 67 -11.73 -8.94 -11.40
CA ASN A 67 -11.32 -9.83 -12.48
C ASN A 67 -11.61 -11.30 -12.10
N PRO A 68 -12.21 -12.13 -12.99
CA PRO A 68 -12.43 -13.56 -12.74
C PRO A 68 -11.15 -14.38 -12.47
N LEU A 69 -9.98 -13.85 -12.85
CA LEU A 69 -8.67 -14.47 -12.59
C LEU A 69 -8.12 -14.15 -11.19
N CYS A 70 -8.79 -13.29 -10.41
CA CYS A 70 -8.43 -12.90 -9.05
C CYS A 70 -9.30 -13.59 -7.99
#